data_AF-A0A833S5X2-F1
#
_entry.id   AF-A0A833S5X2-F1
#
_cell.length_a   1.000
_cell.length_b   1.000
_cell.length_c   1.000
_cell.angle_alpha   90.00
_cell.angle_beta   90.00
_cell.angle_gamma   90.00
#
_symmetry.space_group_name_H-M   'P 1'
#
loop_
_entity.id
_entity.type
_entity.pdbx_description
1 polymer ?
#
loop_
_entity_poly.entity_id
_entity_poly.type
_entity_poly.pdbx_seq_one_letter_code
_entity_poly.pdbx_strand_id
1 'polypeptide(L)'
;MDEQWNEMRRQELVLRESFIKFNRFVRENQEKRDRADTKIKEERDRQAHRLEEIKELEEKLLYMNDIRDRMKKHVAEYKKYQDYLDRVIIETGEFHSISEIFNRYETLIEARSILSEHQDKNLELLEEKGTEMHHMTESKSQKIMTLNNKLAQLQARRDRAEVQARKWETIVAEIKVTAAEKNLEHTQVKTCCWNLYQQICKRKDIPVTVSKDDVEQQLDYIKRTILELKRIIKVAKKHATK
;
A
#
# COMPACT_ATOMS: atom_id res chain seq x y z
N MET A 1 -92.03 -119.29 7.28
CA MET A 1 -92.16 -117.84 7.56
C MET A 1 -90.82 -117.24 7.97
N ASP A 2 -90.02 -117.89 8.83
CA ASP A 2 -88.74 -117.32 9.30
C ASP A 2 -87.60 -117.24 8.25
N GLU A 3 -87.56 -118.12 7.23
CA GLU A 3 -86.50 -118.10 6.20
C GLU A 3 -86.59 -116.90 5.24
N GLN A 4 -87.80 -116.50 4.83
CA GLN A 4 -88.01 -115.31 3.98
C GLN A 4 -87.65 -114.02 4.73
N TRP A 5 -87.95 -113.94 6.03
CA TRP A 5 -87.60 -112.78 6.85
C TRP A 5 -86.08 -112.67 7.08
N ASN A 6 -85.36 -113.78 7.14
CA ASN A 6 -83.89 -113.78 7.27
C ASN A 6 -83.18 -113.40 5.97
N GLU A 7 -83.66 -113.86 4.82
CA GLU A 7 -83.10 -113.49 3.52
C GLU A 7 -83.36 -112.00 3.20
N MET A 8 -84.56 -111.49 3.50
CA MET A 8 -84.88 -110.07 3.34
C MET A 8 -84.00 -109.18 4.23
N ARG A 9 -83.75 -109.61 5.48
CA ARG A 9 -82.87 -108.90 6.42
C ARG A 9 -81.39 -108.94 5.99
N ARG A 10 -80.95 -110.03 5.36
CA ARG A 10 -79.61 -110.14 4.78
C ARG A 10 -79.43 -109.22 3.57
N GLN A 11 -80.43 -109.15 2.69
CA GLN A 11 -80.43 -108.23 1.55
C GLN A 11 -80.46 -106.76 1.99
N GLU A 12 -81.23 -106.43 3.03
CA GLU A 12 -81.23 -105.09 3.64
C GLU A 12 -79.85 -104.73 4.23
N LEU A 13 -79.20 -105.67 4.93
CA LEU A 13 -77.83 -105.50 5.46
C LEU A 13 -76.80 -105.27 4.34
N VAL A 14 -76.84 -106.05 3.27
CA VAL A 14 -75.95 -105.90 2.11
C VAL A 14 -76.20 -104.56 1.41
N LEU A 15 -77.46 -104.15 1.26
CA LEU A 15 -77.81 -102.86 0.68
C LEU A 15 -77.29 -101.72 1.56
N ARG A 16 -77.46 -101.81 2.89
CA ARG A 16 -76.95 -100.82 3.84
C ARG A 16 -75.42 -100.73 3.83
N GLU A 17 -74.71 -101.86 3.77
CA GLU A 17 -73.26 -101.87 3.62
C GLU A 17 -72.80 -101.29 2.28
N SER A 18 -73.49 -101.60 1.19
CA SER A 18 -73.20 -101.04 -0.14
C SER A 18 -73.42 -99.53 -0.17
N PHE A 19 -74.46 -99.02 0.51
CA PHE A 19 -74.75 -97.60 0.64
C PHE A 19 -73.69 -96.88 1.48
N ILE A 20 -73.21 -97.49 2.57
CA ILE A 20 -72.10 -96.96 3.37
C ILE A 20 -70.81 -96.90 2.54
N LYS A 21 -70.50 -97.95 1.77
CA LYS A 21 -69.33 -97.99 0.87
C LYS A 21 -69.44 -96.95 -0.25
N PHE A 22 -70.62 -96.79 -0.85
CA PHE A 22 -70.88 -95.79 -1.89
C PHE A 22 -70.79 -94.37 -1.33
N ASN A 23 -71.41 -94.09 -0.18
CA ASN A 23 -71.33 -92.78 0.47
C ASN A 23 -69.88 -92.45 0.86
N ARG A 24 -69.11 -93.43 1.37
CA ARG A 24 -67.68 -93.29 1.63
C ARG A 24 -66.90 -92.98 0.36
N PHE A 25 -67.16 -93.70 -0.74
CA PHE A 25 -66.52 -93.46 -2.03
C PHE A 25 -66.84 -92.07 -2.59
N VAL A 26 -68.09 -91.62 -2.52
CA VAL A 26 -68.51 -90.27 -2.92
C VAL A 26 -67.80 -89.21 -2.10
N ARG A 27 -67.71 -89.39 -0.77
CA ARG A 27 -66.98 -88.47 0.11
C ARG A 27 -65.48 -88.43 -0.22
N GLU A 28 -64.83 -89.58 -0.36
CA GLU A 28 -63.41 -89.66 -0.71
C GLU A 28 -63.12 -89.08 -2.11
N ASN A 29 -64.03 -89.24 -3.07
CA ASN A 29 -63.92 -88.64 -4.39
C ASN A 29 -64.08 -87.11 -4.31
N GLN A 30 -65.06 -86.63 -3.54
CA GLN A 30 -65.25 -85.20 -3.30
C GLN A 30 -64.01 -84.59 -2.62
N GLU A 31 -63.45 -85.22 -1.58
CA GLU A 31 -62.20 -84.78 -0.95
C GLU A 31 -61.00 -84.78 -1.92
N LYS A 32 -60.93 -85.74 -2.85
CA LYS A 32 -59.90 -85.73 -3.91
C LYS A 32 -60.10 -84.59 -4.89
N ARG A 33 -61.34 -84.27 -5.27
CA ARG A 33 -61.68 -83.13 -6.12
C ARG A 33 -61.34 -81.82 -5.42
N ASP A 34 -61.76 -81.64 -4.18
CA ASP A 34 -61.48 -80.42 -3.40
C ASP A 34 -59.96 -80.19 -3.22
N ARG A 35 -59.19 -81.27 -2.97
CA ARG A 35 -57.71 -81.19 -2.93
C ARG A 35 -57.10 -80.84 -4.29
N ALA A 36 -57.62 -81.43 -5.37
CA ALA A 36 -57.15 -81.12 -6.73
C ALA A 36 -57.46 -79.66 -7.09
N ASP A 37 -58.66 -79.18 -6.79
CA ASP A 37 -59.08 -77.80 -7.03
C ASP A 37 -58.25 -76.81 -6.21
N THR A 38 -57.99 -77.12 -4.93
CA THR A 38 -57.07 -76.31 -4.09
C THR A 38 -55.68 -76.24 -4.69
N LYS A 39 -55.12 -77.38 -5.12
CA LYS A 39 -53.78 -77.43 -5.73
C LYS A 39 -53.73 -76.67 -7.06
N ILE A 40 -54.78 -76.76 -7.88
CA ILE A 40 -54.89 -75.98 -9.13
C ILE A 40 -54.90 -74.48 -8.82
N LYS A 41 -55.62 -74.06 -7.78
CA LYS A 41 -55.64 -72.65 -7.36
C LYS A 41 -54.27 -72.18 -6.90
N GLU A 42 -53.59 -72.93 -6.02
CA GLU A 42 -52.24 -72.62 -5.56
C GLU A 42 -51.23 -72.53 -6.73
N GLU A 43 -51.30 -73.45 -7.70
CA GLU A 43 -50.44 -73.38 -8.88
C GLU A 43 -50.74 -72.16 -9.75
N ARG A 44 -52.01 -71.78 -9.90
CA ARG A 44 -52.39 -70.56 -10.63
C ARG A 44 -51.88 -69.30 -9.95
N ASP A 45 -52.01 -69.21 -8.62
CA ASP A 45 -51.50 -68.07 -7.85
C ASP A 45 -49.96 -68.01 -7.92
N ARG A 46 -49.27 -69.16 -7.84
CA ARG A 46 -47.81 -69.24 -8.07
C ARG A 46 -47.41 -68.79 -9.48
N GLN A 47 -48.16 -69.19 -10.51
CA GLN A 47 -47.91 -68.77 -11.88
C GLN A 47 -48.10 -67.27 -12.05
N ALA A 48 -49.17 -66.69 -11.48
CA ALA A 48 -49.42 -65.25 -11.52
C ALA A 48 -48.28 -64.46 -10.86
N HIS A 49 -47.82 -64.87 -9.67
CA HIS A 49 -46.68 -64.23 -9.01
C HIS A 49 -45.40 -64.30 -9.85
N ARG A 50 -45.09 -65.47 -10.43
CA ARG A 50 -43.91 -65.61 -11.30
C ARG A 50 -44.00 -64.76 -12.56
N LEU A 51 -45.19 -64.59 -13.13
CA LEU A 51 -45.39 -63.73 -14.30
C LEU A 51 -45.14 -62.25 -13.97
N GLU A 52 -45.58 -61.78 -12.79
CA GLU A 52 -45.29 -60.42 -12.35
C GLU A 52 -43.79 -60.23 -12.08
N GLU A 53 -43.14 -61.20 -11.42
CA GLU A 53 -41.68 -61.17 -11.21
C GLU A 53 -40.91 -61.16 -12.54
N ILE A 54 -41.34 -61.95 -13.52
CA ILE A 54 -40.75 -61.94 -14.87
C ILE A 54 -40.87 -60.56 -15.49
N LYS A 55 -42.06 -59.94 -15.42
CA LYS A 55 -42.30 -58.62 -15.98
C LYS A 55 -41.43 -57.55 -15.30
N GLU A 56 -41.35 -57.55 -13.97
CA GLU A 56 -40.46 -56.64 -13.24
C GLU A 56 -38.99 -56.82 -13.62
N LEU A 57 -38.55 -58.07 -13.79
CA LEU A 57 -37.18 -58.39 -14.20
C LEU A 57 -36.91 -57.95 -15.64
N GLU A 58 -37.88 -58.12 -16.55
CA GLU A 58 -37.79 -57.65 -17.94
C GLU A 58 -37.67 -56.13 -18.01
N GLU A 59 -38.47 -55.39 -17.23
CA GLU A 59 -38.37 -53.92 -17.14
C GLU A 59 -37.00 -53.48 -16.60
N LYS A 60 -36.49 -54.13 -15.56
CA LYS A 60 -35.14 -53.87 -15.02
C LYS A 60 -34.05 -54.17 -16.07
N LEU A 61 -34.21 -55.25 -16.82
CA LEU A 61 -33.25 -55.65 -17.87
C LEU A 61 -33.23 -54.61 -19.00
N LEU A 62 -34.40 -54.13 -19.43
CA LEU A 62 -34.51 -53.05 -20.42
C LEU A 62 -33.83 -51.76 -19.94
N TYR A 63 -34.08 -51.35 -18.69
CA TYR A 63 -33.45 -50.18 -18.10
C TYR A 63 -31.91 -50.30 -18.05
N MET A 64 -31.40 -51.45 -17.59
CA MET A 64 -29.95 -51.69 -17.54
C MET A 64 -29.31 -51.75 -18.92
N ASN A 65 -30.02 -52.28 -19.93
CA ASN A 65 -29.57 -52.26 -21.32
C ASN A 65 -29.47 -50.82 -21.86
N ASP A 66 -30.46 -49.96 -21.58
CA ASP A 66 -30.40 -48.55 -21.98
C ASP A 66 -29.19 -47.84 -21.37
N ILE A 67 -28.97 -48.01 -20.05
CA ILE A 67 -27.79 -47.44 -19.38
C ILE A 67 -26.51 -47.94 -20.03
N ARG A 68 -26.39 -49.25 -20.25
CA ARG A 68 -25.21 -49.85 -20.90
C ARG A 68 -24.97 -49.23 -22.27
N ASP A 69 -26.01 -49.08 -23.09
CA ASP A 69 -25.87 -48.58 -24.45
C ASP A 69 -25.52 -47.09 -24.47
N ARG A 70 -26.06 -46.30 -23.53
CA ARG A 70 -25.64 -44.91 -23.29
C ARG A 70 -24.17 -44.82 -22.85
N MET A 71 -23.74 -45.66 -21.91
CA MET A 71 -22.34 -45.70 -21.46
C MET A 71 -21.39 -46.11 -22.60
N LYS A 72 -21.77 -47.11 -23.41
CA LYS A 72 -20.99 -47.50 -24.60
C LYS A 72 -20.84 -46.34 -25.59
N LYS A 73 -21.92 -45.57 -25.80
CA LYS A 73 -21.87 -44.38 -26.65
C LYS A 73 -20.87 -43.35 -26.12
N HIS A 74 -20.93 -43.03 -24.82
CA HIS A 74 -19.98 -42.11 -24.20
C HIS A 74 -18.53 -42.61 -24.28
N VAL A 75 -18.28 -43.89 -24.00
CA VAL A 75 -16.94 -44.47 -24.14
C VAL A 75 -16.43 -44.33 -25.58
N ALA A 76 -17.28 -44.60 -26.58
CA ALA A 76 -16.92 -44.42 -27.99
C ALA A 76 -16.64 -42.95 -28.34
N GLU A 77 -17.44 -42.01 -27.82
CA GLU A 77 -17.24 -40.56 -28.01
C GLU A 77 -15.93 -40.06 -27.40
N TYR A 78 -15.56 -40.55 -26.21
CA TYR A 78 -14.36 -40.12 -25.49
C TYR A 78 -13.09 -40.86 -25.94
N LYS A 79 -13.21 -42.01 -26.61
CA LYS A 79 -12.07 -42.79 -27.11
C LYS A 79 -11.09 -41.96 -27.94
N LYS A 80 -11.60 -41.00 -28.73
CA LYS A 80 -10.75 -40.09 -29.53
C LYS A 80 -9.73 -39.30 -28.69
N TYR A 81 -10.07 -38.96 -27.45
CA TYR A 81 -9.17 -38.23 -26.54
C TYR A 81 -8.14 -39.17 -25.93
N GLN A 82 -8.54 -40.41 -25.58
CA GLN A 82 -7.62 -41.44 -25.16
C GLN A 82 -6.60 -41.75 -26.27
N ASP A 83 -7.07 -42.01 -27.49
CA ASP A 83 -6.21 -42.29 -28.65
C ASP A 83 -5.25 -41.12 -28.93
N TYR A 84 -5.67 -39.87 -28.68
CA TYR A 84 -4.80 -38.70 -28.78
C TYR A 84 -3.72 -38.69 -27.70
N LEU A 85 -4.07 -38.92 -26.44
CA LEU A 85 -3.11 -38.95 -25.33
C LEU A 85 -2.12 -40.11 -25.46
N ASP A 86 -2.58 -41.27 -25.93
CA ASP A 86 -1.73 -42.40 -26.25
C ASP A 86 -0.74 -42.07 -27.38
N ARG A 87 -1.16 -41.32 -28.41
CA ARG A 87 -0.23 -40.80 -29.43
C ARG A 87 0.79 -39.83 -28.86
N VAL A 88 0.37 -38.90 -28.00
CA VAL A 88 1.29 -37.95 -27.34
C VAL A 88 2.36 -38.69 -26.56
N ILE A 89 1.99 -39.75 -25.81
CA ILE A 89 2.93 -40.60 -25.08
C ILE A 89 3.99 -41.19 -26.03
N ILE A 90 3.57 -41.72 -27.18
CA ILE A 90 4.47 -42.34 -28.16
C ILE A 90 5.38 -41.30 -28.83
N GLU A 91 4.83 -40.15 -29.19
CA GLU A 91 5.54 -39.10 -29.95
C GLU A 91 6.54 -38.34 -29.08
N THR A 92 6.19 -38.00 -27.84
CA THR A 92 7.11 -37.27 -26.95
C THR A 92 8.09 -38.20 -26.26
N GLY A 93 7.67 -39.43 -25.93
CA GLY A 93 8.48 -40.38 -25.15
C GLY A 93 8.81 -39.92 -23.73
N GLU A 94 8.25 -38.78 -23.28
CA GLU A 94 8.50 -38.19 -21.96
C GLU A 94 7.58 -38.78 -20.88
N PHE A 95 6.46 -39.38 -21.28
CA PHE A 95 5.44 -39.90 -20.38
C PHE A 95 5.28 -41.41 -20.58
N HIS A 96 5.02 -42.14 -19.50
CA HIS A 96 4.79 -43.60 -19.52
C HIS A 96 3.31 -43.95 -19.42
N SER A 97 2.46 -43.00 -19.00
CA SER A 97 1.03 -43.21 -18.87
C SER A 97 0.25 -41.90 -19.01
N ILE A 98 -1.03 -42.01 -19.38
CA ILE A 98 -1.94 -40.86 -19.44
C ILE A 98 -2.05 -40.18 -18.06
N SER A 99 -2.00 -40.95 -16.97
CA SER A 99 -2.02 -40.41 -15.61
C SER A 99 -0.84 -39.49 -15.31
N GLU A 100 0.32 -39.76 -15.89
CA GLU A 100 1.52 -38.92 -15.70
C GLU A 100 1.34 -37.55 -16.37
N ILE A 101 0.70 -37.51 -17.54
CA ILE A 101 0.34 -36.26 -18.22
C ILE A 101 -0.60 -35.43 -17.33
N PHE A 102 -1.63 -36.05 -16.75
CA PHE A 102 -2.55 -35.36 -15.85
C PHE A 102 -1.84 -34.84 -14.59
N ASN A 103 -1.03 -35.66 -13.92
CA ASN A 103 -0.26 -35.23 -12.75
C ASN A 103 0.66 -34.05 -13.07
N ARG A 104 1.33 -34.08 -14.23
CA ARG A 104 2.18 -32.98 -14.70
C ARG A 104 1.37 -31.73 -14.96
N TYR A 105 0.22 -31.86 -15.62
CA TYR A 105 -0.68 -30.75 -15.90
C TYR A 105 -1.22 -30.12 -14.61
N GLU A 106 -1.66 -30.92 -13.65
CA GLU A 106 -2.12 -30.46 -12.33
C GLU A 106 -1.01 -29.70 -11.60
N THR A 107 0.20 -30.29 -11.53
CA THR A 107 1.37 -29.64 -10.93
C THR A 107 1.68 -28.29 -11.61
N LEU A 108 1.57 -28.22 -12.94
CA LEU A 108 1.79 -26.98 -13.69
C LEU A 108 0.71 -25.93 -13.44
N ILE A 109 -0.56 -26.34 -13.28
CA ILE A 109 -1.64 -25.43 -12.89
C ILE A 109 -1.39 -24.86 -11.50
N GLU A 110 -1.05 -25.72 -10.54
CA GLU A 110 -0.76 -25.29 -9.17
C GLU A 110 0.42 -24.33 -9.15
N ALA A 111 1.52 -24.67 -9.84
CA ALA A 111 2.68 -23.80 -9.97
C ALA A 111 2.33 -22.46 -10.62
N ARG A 112 1.49 -22.47 -11.67
CA ARG A 112 1.00 -21.24 -12.31
C ARG A 112 0.17 -20.39 -11.35
N SER A 113 -0.70 -21.01 -10.55
CA SER A 113 -1.52 -20.31 -9.56
C SER A 113 -0.66 -19.63 -8.51
N ILE A 114 0.32 -20.35 -7.96
CA ILE A 114 1.26 -19.82 -6.96
C ILE A 114 2.08 -18.68 -7.55
N LEU A 115 2.58 -18.84 -8.78
CA LEU A 115 3.37 -17.81 -9.44
C LEU A 115 2.54 -16.55 -9.71
N SER A 116 1.27 -16.70 -10.12
CA SER A 116 0.36 -15.58 -10.30
C SER A 116 0.14 -14.82 -8.99
N GLU A 117 -0.14 -15.53 -7.89
CA GLU A 117 -0.34 -14.91 -6.58
C GLU A 117 0.93 -14.17 -6.11
N HIS A 118 2.10 -14.77 -6.33
CA HIS A 118 3.38 -14.13 -5.99
C HIS A 118 3.65 -12.90 -6.87
N GLN A 119 3.29 -12.95 -8.16
CA GLN A 119 3.39 -11.81 -9.06
C GLN A 119 2.47 -10.67 -8.60
N ASP A 120 1.22 -10.97 -8.24
CA ASP A 120 0.26 -9.97 -7.75
C ASP A 120 0.78 -9.30 -6.47
N LYS A 121 1.26 -10.09 -5.50
CA LYS A 121 1.89 -9.55 -4.28
C LYS A 121 3.11 -8.68 -4.57
N ASN A 122 3.95 -9.07 -5.52
CA ASN A 122 5.10 -8.26 -5.91
C ASN A 122 4.69 -6.94 -6.56
N LEU A 123 3.63 -6.93 -7.36
CA LEU A 123 3.10 -5.71 -7.96
C LEU A 123 2.52 -4.78 -6.89
N GLU A 124 1.78 -5.32 -5.92
CA GLU A 124 1.28 -4.55 -4.77
C GLU A 124 2.42 -3.93 -3.97
N LEU A 125 3.47 -4.70 -3.65
CA LEU A 125 4.66 -4.19 -2.96
C LEU A 125 5.39 -3.11 -3.77
N LEU A 126 5.47 -3.28 -5.09
CA LEU A 126 6.11 -2.29 -5.97
C LEU A 126 5.30 -0.99 -6.01
N GLU A 127 3.98 -1.08 -6.05
CA GLU A 127 3.09 0.07 -5.99
C GLU A 127 3.19 0.79 -4.64
N GLU A 128 3.18 0.05 -3.53
CA GLU A 128 3.38 0.60 -2.18
C GLU A 128 4.73 1.33 -2.08
N LYS A 129 5.82 0.71 -2.55
CA LYS A 129 7.14 1.35 -2.54
C LYS A 129 7.23 2.54 -3.50
N GLY A 130 6.54 2.48 -4.63
CA GLY A 130 6.42 3.59 -5.58
C GLY A 130 5.72 4.80 -4.95
N THR A 131 4.60 4.56 -4.25
CA THR A 131 3.86 5.63 -3.56
C THR A 131 4.65 6.21 -2.38
N GLU A 132 5.33 5.38 -1.58
CA GLU A 132 6.21 5.82 -0.49
C GLU A 132 7.35 6.71 -1.01
N MET A 133 8.00 6.29 -2.11
CA MET A 133 9.05 7.07 -2.76
C MET A 133 8.53 8.41 -3.31
N HIS A 134 7.35 8.41 -3.92
CA HIS A 134 6.73 9.62 -4.44
C HIS A 134 6.45 10.63 -3.31
N HIS A 135 5.80 10.17 -2.23
CA HIS A 135 5.52 10.98 -1.05
C HIS A 135 6.81 11.51 -0.39
N MET A 136 7.85 10.67 -0.28
CA MET A 136 9.15 11.12 0.23
C MET A 136 9.74 12.21 -0.66
N THR A 137 9.70 12.04 -1.98
CA THR A 137 10.23 13.01 -2.94
C THR A 137 9.49 14.34 -2.85
N GLU A 138 8.16 14.31 -2.79
CA GLU A 138 7.33 15.50 -2.62
C GLU A 138 7.64 16.23 -1.31
N SER A 139 7.69 15.50 -0.19
CA SER A 139 8.04 16.05 1.13
C SER A 139 9.42 16.72 1.14
N LYS A 140 10.42 16.08 0.52
CA LYS A 140 11.78 16.63 0.42
C LYS A 140 11.82 17.84 -0.50
N SER A 141 11.12 17.81 -1.63
CA SER A 141 11.00 18.94 -2.56
C SER A 141 10.39 20.17 -1.87
N GLN A 142 9.29 19.97 -1.13
CA GLN A 142 8.65 21.01 -0.34
C GLN A 142 9.59 21.61 0.72
N LYS A 143 10.39 20.75 1.37
CA LYS A 143 11.39 21.19 2.36
C LYS A 143 12.51 22.00 1.72
N ILE A 144 13.00 21.59 0.55
CA ILE A 144 13.99 22.34 -0.24
C ILE A 144 13.41 23.71 -0.65
N MET A 145 12.17 23.76 -1.14
CA MET A 145 11.53 25.03 -1.50
C MET A 145 11.43 25.98 -0.29
N THR A 146 11.07 25.44 0.87
CA THR A 146 10.98 26.22 2.11
C THR A 146 12.35 26.75 2.54
N LEU A 147 13.40 25.93 2.46
CA LEU A 147 14.77 26.33 2.76
C LEU A 147 15.29 27.37 1.77
N ASN A 148 15.01 27.23 0.47
CA ASN A 148 15.38 28.21 -0.56
C ASN A 148 14.70 29.56 -0.30
N ASN A 149 13.42 29.57 0.08
CA ASN A 149 12.74 30.80 0.47
C ASN A 149 13.41 31.45 1.70
N LYS A 150 13.80 30.64 2.69
CA LYS A 150 14.51 31.16 3.86
C LYS A 150 15.89 31.71 3.51
N LEU A 151 16.63 31.04 2.63
CA LEU A 151 17.92 31.47 2.13
C LEU A 151 17.79 32.83 1.42
N ALA A 152 16.82 32.98 0.52
CA ALA A 152 16.55 34.24 -0.17
C ALA A 152 16.23 35.39 0.81
N GLN A 153 15.42 35.13 1.84
CA GLN A 153 15.13 36.12 2.89
C GLN A 153 16.38 36.54 3.67
N LEU A 154 17.23 35.58 4.06
CA LEU A 154 18.46 35.84 4.78
C LEU A 154 19.46 36.62 3.93
N GLN A 155 19.57 36.28 2.65
CA GLN A 155 20.45 36.97 1.72
C GLN A 155 19.98 38.42 1.50
N ALA A 156 18.69 38.65 1.30
CA ALA A 156 18.13 40.01 1.22
C ALA A 156 18.39 40.82 2.50
N ARG A 157 18.31 40.18 3.69
CA ARG A 157 18.63 40.85 4.96
C ARG A 157 20.12 41.21 5.05
N ARG A 158 21.01 40.30 4.65
CA ARG A 158 22.46 40.53 4.61
C ARG A 158 22.79 41.69 3.68
N ASP A 159 22.25 41.69 2.47
CA ASP A 159 22.53 42.73 1.47
C ASP A 159 22.04 44.11 1.96
N ARG A 160 20.88 44.18 2.63
CA ARG A 160 20.42 45.42 3.27
C ARG A 160 21.37 45.89 4.38
N ALA A 161 21.83 44.97 5.22
CA ALA A 161 22.77 45.30 6.30
C ALA A 161 24.11 45.78 5.74
N GLU A 162 24.63 45.15 4.70
CA GLU A 162 25.85 45.58 3.99
C GLU A 162 25.72 46.98 3.40
N VAL A 163 24.59 47.30 2.77
CA VAL A 163 24.35 48.65 2.23
C VAL A 163 24.36 49.69 3.34
N GLN A 164 23.74 49.41 4.49
CA GLN A 164 23.76 50.31 5.63
C GLN A 164 25.16 50.43 6.24
N ALA A 165 25.89 49.32 6.38
CA ALA A 165 27.26 49.33 6.89
C ALA A 165 28.17 50.20 6.01
N ARG A 166 28.15 50.01 4.69
CA ARG A 166 28.92 50.83 3.73
C ARG A 166 28.57 52.33 3.82
N LYS A 167 27.30 52.65 4.02
CA LYS A 167 26.85 54.05 4.22
C LYS A 167 27.49 54.65 5.48
N TRP A 168 27.45 53.94 6.60
CA TRP A 168 28.05 54.42 7.85
C TRP A 168 29.57 54.47 7.80
N GLU A 169 30.21 53.51 7.14
CA GLU A 169 31.66 53.54 6.90
C GLU A 169 32.07 54.78 6.11
N THR A 170 31.30 55.16 5.09
CA THR A 170 31.55 56.37 4.29
C THR A 170 31.42 57.62 5.16
N ILE A 171 30.32 57.76 5.92
CA ILE A 171 30.10 58.90 6.82
C ILE A 171 31.23 59.01 7.86
N VAL A 172 31.62 57.89 8.47
CA VAL A 172 32.71 57.86 9.45
C VAL A 172 34.05 58.24 8.80
N ALA A 173 34.30 57.82 7.56
CA ALA A 173 35.50 58.22 6.83
C ALA A 173 35.53 59.73 6.58
N GLU A 174 34.41 60.33 6.13
CA GLU A 174 34.28 61.77 5.93
C GLU A 174 34.48 62.57 7.22
N ILE A 175 33.89 62.10 8.33
CA ILE A 175 34.09 62.71 9.65
C ILE A 175 35.56 62.63 10.08
N LYS A 176 36.23 61.49 9.85
CA LYS A 176 37.65 61.34 10.19
C LYS A 176 38.53 62.30 9.39
N VAL A 177 38.28 62.45 8.09
CA VAL A 177 39.01 63.41 7.23
C VAL A 177 38.79 64.83 7.75
N THR A 178 37.53 65.23 7.95
CA THR A 178 37.18 66.56 8.44
C THR A 178 37.77 66.85 9.82
N ALA A 179 37.75 65.86 10.73
CA ALA A 179 38.34 65.97 12.05
C ALA A 179 39.87 66.12 11.99
N ALA A 180 40.54 65.42 11.07
CA ALA A 180 41.97 65.56 10.86
C ALA A 180 42.32 66.97 10.32
N GLU A 181 41.55 67.49 9.35
CA GLU A 181 41.71 68.85 8.83
C GLU A 181 41.51 69.91 9.92
N LYS A 182 40.43 69.81 10.71
CA LYS A 182 40.16 70.74 11.80
C LYS A 182 41.21 70.66 12.91
N ASN A 183 41.69 69.46 13.22
CA ASN A 183 42.77 69.30 14.20
C ASN A 183 44.09 69.89 13.69
N LEU A 184 44.37 69.77 12.39
CA LEU A 184 45.53 70.42 11.75
C LEU A 184 45.41 71.95 11.83
N GLU A 185 44.29 72.53 11.41
CA GLU A 185 44.02 73.98 11.53
C GLU A 185 44.20 74.46 12.97
N HIS A 186 43.61 73.74 13.93
CA HIS A 186 43.72 74.06 15.35
C HIS A 186 45.18 74.05 15.82
N THR A 187 45.94 73.01 15.45
CA THR A 187 47.36 72.87 15.81
C THR A 187 48.21 73.99 15.18
N GLN A 188 47.92 74.39 13.94
CA GLN A 188 48.57 75.51 13.27
C GLN A 188 48.27 76.83 13.98
N VAL A 189 47.00 77.11 14.32
CA VAL A 189 46.63 78.33 15.05
C VAL A 189 47.34 78.39 16.41
N LYS A 190 47.34 77.29 17.18
CA LYS A 190 48.09 77.22 18.44
C LYS A 190 49.57 77.54 18.25
N THR A 191 50.18 76.97 17.21
CA THR A 191 51.60 77.18 16.89
C THR A 191 51.87 78.64 16.49
N CYS A 192 51.01 79.26 15.68
CA CYS A 192 51.11 80.67 15.31
C CYS A 192 50.96 81.60 16.52
N CYS A 193 50.00 81.32 17.41
CA CYS A 193 49.83 82.08 18.66
C CYS A 193 51.09 81.99 19.53
N TRP A 194 51.62 80.78 19.70
CA TRP A 194 52.86 80.57 20.43
C TRP A 194 54.03 81.34 19.82
N ASN A 195 54.23 81.24 18.51
CA ASN A 195 55.30 81.92 17.80
C ASN A 195 55.18 83.44 17.91
N LEU A 196 53.97 84.00 17.79
CA LEU A 196 53.71 85.43 17.91
C LEU A 196 53.96 85.92 19.35
N TYR A 197 53.52 85.17 20.36
CA TYR A 197 53.81 85.47 21.76
C TYR A 197 55.31 85.48 22.03
N GLN A 198 56.05 84.45 21.58
CA GLN A 198 57.50 84.40 21.70
C GLN A 198 58.19 85.58 21.02
N GLN A 199 57.74 86.00 19.83
CA GLN A 199 58.28 87.18 19.15
C GLN A 199 58.01 88.47 19.93
N ILE A 200 56.84 88.63 20.53
CA ILE A 200 56.50 89.79 21.36
C ILE A 200 57.37 89.83 22.62
N CYS A 201 57.52 88.70 23.32
CA CYS A 201 58.39 88.57 24.48
C CYS A 201 59.84 88.96 24.12
N LYS A 202 60.37 88.46 22.99
CA LYS A 202 61.70 88.84 22.48
C LYS A 202 61.82 90.34 22.16
N ARG A 203 60.80 90.96 21.55
CA ARG A 203 60.83 92.39 21.18
C ARG A 203 60.73 93.33 22.38
N LYS A 204 60.00 92.93 23.43
CA LYS A 204 59.84 93.70 24.67
C LYS A 204 60.91 93.39 25.72
N ASP A 205 61.82 92.44 25.44
CA ASP A 205 62.83 91.93 26.36
C ASP A 205 62.23 91.36 27.67
N ILE A 206 61.11 90.63 27.55
CA ILE A 206 60.40 90.01 28.68
C ILE A 206 60.60 88.48 28.62
N PRO A 207 60.92 87.80 29.73
CA PRO A 207 61.02 86.34 29.75
C PRO A 207 59.69 85.68 29.38
N VAL A 208 59.76 84.56 28.67
CA VAL A 208 58.60 83.75 28.30
C VAL A 208 58.09 83.04 29.55
N THR A 209 56.94 83.49 30.09
CA THR A 209 56.36 83.00 31.35
C THR A 209 55.13 82.12 31.16
N VAL A 210 54.43 82.24 30.03
CA VAL A 210 53.22 81.46 29.72
C VAL A 210 53.59 80.13 29.06
N SER A 211 52.91 79.04 29.44
CA SER A 211 53.12 77.70 28.88
C SER A 211 52.68 77.60 27.41
N LYS A 212 53.30 76.71 26.65
CA LYS A 212 52.98 76.44 25.23
C LYS A 212 51.54 75.95 25.03
N ASP A 213 50.99 75.22 25.99
CA ASP A 213 49.63 74.66 25.90
C ASP A 213 48.53 75.63 26.36
N ASP A 214 48.89 76.70 27.07
CA ASP A 214 47.97 77.74 27.53
C ASP A 214 47.83 78.87 26.49
N VAL A 215 47.06 78.59 25.46
CA VAL A 215 46.84 79.50 24.32
C VAL A 215 46.01 80.71 24.71
N GLU A 216 45.16 80.59 25.73
CA GLU A 216 44.27 81.67 26.18
C GLU A 216 45.09 82.80 26.81
N GLN A 217 46.02 82.46 27.71
CA GLN A 217 46.92 83.46 28.29
C GLN A 217 47.88 84.06 27.25
N GLN A 218 48.36 83.27 26.28
CA GLN A 218 49.18 83.78 25.16
C GLN A 218 48.41 84.84 24.36
N LEU A 219 47.15 84.56 24.00
CA LEU A 219 46.30 85.47 23.24
C LEU A 219 45.97 86.74 24.01
N ASP A 220 45.73 86.68 25.32
CA ASP A 220 45.50 87.89 26.12
C ASP A 220 46.75 88.79 26.14
N TYR A 221 47.95 88.20 26.24
CA TYR A 221 49.21 88.94 26.16
C TYR A 221 49.45 89.58 24.79
N ILE A 222 49.16 88.84 23.71
CA ILE A 222 49.21 89.33 22.33
C ILE A 222 48.22 90.50 22.16
N LYS A 223 46.97 90.35 22.63
CA LYS A 223 45.92 91.37 22.57
C LYS A 223 46.32 92.65 23.31
N ARG A 224 46.80 92.54 24.56
CA ARG A 224 47.27 93.69 25.35
C ARG A 224 48.37 94.44 24.60
N THR A 225 49.33 93.70 24.05
CA THR A 225 50.44 94.30 23.29
C THR A 225 49.98 94.99 22.01
N ILE A 226 49.05 94.40 21.24
CA ILE A 226 48.49 95.03 20.04
C ILE A 226 47.74 96.33 20.41
N LEU A 227 46.98 96.33 21.51
CA LEU A 227 46.27 97.52 21.99
C LEU A 227 47.24 98.63 22.43
N GLU A 228 48.33 98.27 23.10
CA GLU A 228 49.41 99.20 23.44
C GLU A 228 50.05 99.80 22.19
N LEU A 229 50.47 98.97 21.23
CA LEU A 229 51.04 99.43 19.95
C LEU A 229 50.07 100.35 19.21
N LYS A 230 48.77 100.03 19.19
CA LYS A 230 47.73 100.88 18.59
C LYS A 230 47.62 102.24 19.29
N ARG A 231 47.74 102.28 20.62
CA ARG A 231 47.78 103.54 21.39
C ARG A 231 49.04 104.34 21.05
N ILE A 232 50.21 103.69 21.01
CA ILE A 232 51.49 104.34 20.65
C ILE A 232 51.42 104.94 19.24
N ILE A 233 50.92 104.20 18.24
CA ILE A 233 50.75 104.69 16.87
C ILE A 233 49.78 105.88 16.84
N LYS A 234 48.68 105.84 17.61
CA LYS A 234 47.72 106.95 17.67
C LYS A 234 48.36 108.21 18.26
N VAL A 235 49.21 108.07 19.28
CA VAL A 235 49.97 109.18 19.88
C VAL A 235 51.05 109.71 18.94
N ALA A 236 51.77 108.82 18.25
CA ALA A 236 52.78 109.17 17.25
C ALA A 236 52.19 109.92 16.06
N LYS A 237 51.04 109.46 15.53
CA LYS A 237 50.30 110.18 14.47
C LYS A 237 49.83 111.56 14.93
N LYS A 238 49.43 111.70 16.20
CA LYS A 238 49.01 112.99 16.78
C LYS A 238 50.18 113.96 16.97
N HIS A 239 51.41 113.46 17.09
CA HIS A 239 52.64 114.27 17.11
C HIS A 239 53.15 114.60 15.70
N ALA A 240 52.87 113.76 14.70
CA ALA A 240 53.28 113.98 13.30
C ALA A 240 52.38 114.97 12.52
N THR A 241 51.20 115.31 13.05
CA THR A 241 50.27 116.32 12.49
C THR A 241 50.32 117.67 13.23
N LYS A 242 51.33 117.88 14.07
CA LYS A 242 51.74 119.20 14.59
C LYS A 242 53.00 119.62 13.86
#